data_AF-A0A382WHZ6-F1
#
_entry.id   AF-A0A382WHZ6-F1
#
_cell.length_a   1.000
_cell.length_b   1.000
_cell.length_c   1.000
_cell.angle_alpha   90.00
_cell.angle_beta   90.00
_cell.angle_gamma   90.00
#
_symmetry.space_group_name_H-M   'P 1'
#
loop_
_entity.id
_entity.type
_entity.pdbx_description
1 polymer ?
#
loop_
_entity_poly.entity_id
_entity_poly.type
_entity_poly.pdbx_seq_one_letter_code
_entity_poly.pdbx_strand_id
1 'polypeptide(L)'
;MLTVDIHTHIIPDNLPDLTKKFGYEGFVKLEKKNESEAEMILFNENFRTIQCNCWNPQKRISDMKKTSIDVQVISPIPIMFSYWADAKDALVQSQMINDFISEVCTKYPKKFIGLGTIPMQSIDYSLKELERCKNELNLKGIEIGSNINDQNLNEDKFHDIFEACEELSLSLFIHPWQMMGMSKMKKYWLPWLVG
;
A
#
# COMPACT_ATOMS: atom_id res chain seq x y z
N MET A 1 9.89 -12.09 -24.57
CA MET A 1 10.51 -11.92 -23.25
C MET A 1 9.42 -11.54 -22.28
N LEU A 2 9.39 -12.08 -21.06
CA LEU A 2 8.43 -11.68 -20.03
C LEU A 2 8.86 -10.33 -19.43
N THR A 3 7.97 -9.34 -19.41
CA THR A 3 8.20 -8.01 -18.80
C THR A 3 7.38 -7.87 -17.53
N VAL A 4 8.08 -7.65 -16.40
CA VAL A 4 7.47 -7.47 -15.08
C VAL A 4 7.73 -6.05 -14.58
N ASP A 5 6.68 -5.34 -14.20
CA ASP A 5 6.75 -4.03 -13.56
C ASP A 5 6.50 -4.21 -12.05
N ILE A 6 7.54 -3.96 -11.25
CA ILE A 6 7.54 -4.29 -9.82
C ILE A 6 7.05 -3.17 -8.91
N HIS A 7 6.82 -1.96 -9.43
CA HIS A 7 6.51 -0.78 -8.62
C HIS A 7 5.22 -0.13 -9.09
N THR A 8 4.10 -0.68 -8.63
CA THR A 8 2.77 -0.17 -9.00
C THR A 8 1.82 -0.19 -7.81
N HIS A 9 1.03 0.88 -7.66
CA HIS A 9 0.12 1.01 -6.53
C HIS A 9 -1.34 0.82 -6.91
N ILE A 10 -2.14 0.21 -6.03
CA ILE A 10 -3.57 0.00 -6.19
C ILE A 10 -4.31 0.34 -4.88
N ILE A 11 -5.58 0.72 -4.98
CA ILE A 11 -6.44 1.05 -3.83
C ILE A 11 -7.85 0.50 -4.06
N PRO A 12 -8.56 0.00 -3.02
CA PRO A 12 -9.98 -0.33 -3.14
C PRO A 12 -10.80 0.93 -3.42
N ASP A 13 -11.87 0.79 -4.22
CA ASP A 13 -12.75 1.91 -4.59
C ASP A 13 -13.94 2.12 -3.64
N ASN A 14 -14.04 1.26 -2.63
CA ASN A 14 -15.09 1.20 -1.62
C ASN A 14 -14.54 1.36 -0.20
N LEU A 15 -13.61 2.31 -0.01
CA LEU A 15 -13.09 2.61 1.32
C LEU A 15 -14.21 3.12 2.25
N PRO A 16 -14.39 2.49 3.43
CA PRO A 16 -15.31 2.99 4.43
C PRO A 16 -14.76 4.29 5.03
N ASP A 17 -15.64 5.08 5.63
CA ASP A 17 -15.24 6.26 6.38
C ASP A 17 -14.56 5.84 7.70
N LEU A 18 -13.23 5.64 7.63
CA LEU A 18 -12.40 5.22 8.75
C LEU A 18 -12.33 6.31 9.83
N THR A 19 -12.36 7.58 9.44
CA THR A 19 -12.45 8.72 10.37
C THR A 19 -13.70 8.60 11.24
N LYS A 20 -14.86 8.34 10.63
CA LYS A 20 -16.10 8.12 11.37
C LYS A 20 -16.07 6.82 12.20
N LYS A 21 -15.45 5.76 11.67
CA LYS A 21 -15.37 4.45 12.35
C LYS A 21 -14.51 4.49 13.62
N PHE A 22 -13.37 5.16 13.56
CA PHE A 22 -12.38 5.18 14.65
C PHE A 22 -12.51 6.43 15.55
N GLY A 23 -13.17 7.48 15.07
CA GLY A 23 -13.49 8.67 15.87
C GLY A 23 -12.38 9.74 15.88
N TYR A 24 -11.41 9.67 14.98
CA TYR A 24 -10.36 10.67 14.79
C TYR A 24 -9.94 10.82 13.33
N GLU A 25 -9.41 11.98 12.96
CA GLU A 25 -9.05 12.33 11.59
C GLU A 25 -7.70 11.75 11.14
N GLY A 26 -7.40 11.89 9.84
CA GLY A 26 -6.10 11.53 9.24
C GLY A 26 -6.16 10.34 8.27
N PHE A 27 -7.28 9.62 8.22
CA PHE A 27 -7.48 8.56 7.22
C PHE A 27 -7.91 9.12 5.86
N VAL A 28 -7.44 8.48 4.80
CA VAL A 28 -7.85 8.81 3.44
C VAL A 28 -9.29 8.40 3.20
N LYS A 29 -10.10 9.34 2.71
CA LYS A 29 -11.42 9.08 2.14
C LYS A 29 -11.34 9.14 0.63
N LEU A 30 -12.06 8.26 -0.06
CA LEU A 30 -12.15 8.30 -1.52
C LEU A 30 -13.49 8.89 -1.96
N GLU A 31 -13.46 10.01 -2.67
CA GLU A 31 -14.65 10.66 -3.23
C GLU A 31 -14.69 10.51 -4.75
N LYS A 32 -15.59 9.66 -5.25
CA LYS A 32 -15.77 9.45 -6.70
C LYS A 32 -16.40 10.71 -7.34
N LYS A 33 -15.71 11.30 -8.32
CA LYS A 33 -16.27 12.38 -9.15
C LYS A 33 -17.13 11.81 -10.28
N ASN A 34 -16.68 10.71 -10.86
CA ASN A 34 -17.37 9.96 -11.91
C ASN A 34 -16.81 8.52 -11.95
N GLU A 35 -17.21 7.72 -12.94
CA GLU A 35 -16.76 6.32 -13.07
C GLU A 35 -15.25 6.18 -13.33
N SER A 36 -14.61 7.21 -13.88
CA SER A 36 -13.20 7.22 -14.27
C SER A 36 -12.27 7.96 -13.32
N GLU A 37 -12.81 8.73 -12.37
CA GLU A 37 -12.02 9.66 -11.55
C GLU A 37 -12.53 9.74 -10.10
N ALA A 38 -11.59 9.77 -9.16
CA ALA A 38 -11.86 9.94 -7.73
C ALA A 38 -10.79 10.83 -7.07
N GLU A 39 -11.18 11.54 -6.01
CA GLU A 39 -10.29 12.33 -5.17
C GLU A 39 -9.97 11.57 -3.88
N MET A 40 -8.68 11.50 -3.56
CA MET A 40 -8.21 11.09 -2.25
C MET A 40 -8.26 12.32 -1.34
N ILE A 41 -9.20 12.33 -0.41
CA ILE A 41 -9.40 13.41 0.56
C ILE A 41 -8.67 13.07 1.85
N LEU A 42 -7.89 14.02 2.34
CA LEU A 42 -7.15 13.94 3.60
C LEU A 42 -7.36 15.26 4.36
N PHE A 43 -7.79 15.21 5.63
CA PHE A 43 -8.13 16.41 6.42
C PHE A 43 -9.06 17.39 5.69
N ASN A 44 -10.07 16.86 4.98
CA ASN A 44 -11.03 17.63 4.16
C ASN A 44 -10.41 18.41 2.98
N GLU A 45 -9.15 18.15 2.64
CA GLU A 45 -8.49 18.70 1.46
C GLU A 45 -8.24 17.61 0.41
N ASN A 46 -8.26 17.98 -0.88
CA ASN A 46 -7.86 17.07 -1.95
C ASN A 46 -6.34 16.88 -1.89
N PHE A 47 -5.92 15.68 -1.48
CA PHE A 47 -4.53 15.27 -1.49
C PHE A 47 -4.07 14.88 -2.89
N ARG A 48 -4.89 14.10 -3.62
CA ARG A 48 -4.58 13.63 -4.97
C ARG A 48 -5.84 13.20 -5.72
N THR A 49 -5.98 13.65 -6.97
CA THR A 49 -6.92 13.05 -7.92
C THR A 49 -6.32 11.81 -8.58
N ILE A 50 -7.04 10.70 -8.55
CA ILE A 50 -6.65 9.41 -9.14
C ILE A 50 -7.64 8.97 -10.22
N GLN A 51 -7.12 8.28 -11.23
CA GLN A 51 -7.90 7.74 -12.34
C GLN A 51 -8.26 6.27 -12.05
N CYS A 52 -9.28 5.75 -12.75
CA CYS A 52 -9.83 4.43 -12.42
C CYS A 52 -8.87 3.26 -12.60
N ASN A 53 -7.76 3.41 -13.33
CA ASN A 53 -6.70 2.41 -13.34
C ASN A 53 -6.03 2.18 -11.97
N CYS A 54 -6.27 3.05 -10.99
CA CYS A 54 -5.81 2.93 -9.61
C CYS A 54 -6.65 1.94 -8.77
N TRP A 55 -7.87 1.62 -9.18
CA TRP A 55 -8.75 0.64 -8.48
C TRP A 55 -9.40 -0.40 -9.38
N ASN A 56 -9.49 -0.17 -10.69
CA ASN A 56 -10.10 -1.08 -11.66
C ASN A 56 -9.03 -1.95 -12.34
N PRO A 57 -8.97 -3.26 -12.04
CA PRO A 57 -7.94 -4.14 -12.61
C PRO A 57 -8.08 -4.35 -14.12
N GLN A 58 -9.30 -4.32 -14.66
CA GLN A 58 -9.51 -4.51 -16.11
C GLN A 58 -8.98 -3.31 -16.89
N LYS A 59 -9.23 -2.10 -16.39
CA LYS A 59 -8.66 -0.87 -16.96
C LYS A 59 -7.14 -0.93 -16.93
N ARG A 60 -6.55 -1.35 -15.81
CA ARG A 60 -5.11 -1.55 -15.66
C ARG A 60 -4.54 -2.57 -16.65
N ILE A 61 -5.18 -3.73 -16.82
CA ILE A 61 -4.79 -4.73 -17.82
C ILE A 61 -4.82 -4.15 -19.24
N SER A 62 -5.82 -3.31 -19.56
CA SER A 62 -5.89 -2.62 -20.86
C SER A 62 -4.72 -1.65 -21.06
N ASP A 63 -4.32 -0.92 -20.02
CA ASP A 63 -3.20 0.00 -20.09
C ASP A 63 -1.84 -0.74 -20.14
N MET A 64 -1.67 -1.85 -19.41
CA MET A 64 -0.49 -2.74 -19.49
C MET A 64 -0.22 -3.23 -20.91
N LYS A 65 -1.26 -3.54 -21.69
CA LYS A 65 -1.12 -3.95 -23.09
C LYS A 65 -0.51 -2.86 -23.97
N LYS A 66 -0.78 -1.58 -23.66
CA LYS A 66 -0.25 -0.44 -24.43
C LYS A 66 1.23 -0.20 -24.16
N THR A 67 1.71 -0.58 -22.98
CA THR A 67 3.10 -0.41 -22.54
C THR A 67 3.92 -1.69 -22.62
N SER A 68 3.36 -2.77 -23.19
CA SER A 68 4.02 -4.08 -23.31
C SER A 68 4.47 -4.68 -21.96
N ILE A 69 3.68 -4.46 -20.91
CA ILE A 69 3.89 -5.06 -19.58
C ILE A 69 3.06 -6.34 -19.47
N ASP A 70 3.70 -7.45 -19.12
CA ASP A 70 3.01 -8.74 -19.02
C ASP A 70 2.37 -8.95 -17.64
N VAL A 71 3.10 -8.57 -16.59
CA VAL A 71 2.75 -8.73 -15.17
C VAL A 71 3.09 -7.47 -14.39
N GLN A 72 2.21 -7.07 -13.47
CA GLN A 72 2.49 -6.03 -12.48
C GLN A 72 2.53 -6.61 -11.08
N VAL A 73 3.51 -6.18 -10.28
CA VAL A 73 3.46 -6.32 -8.83
C VAL A 73 2.67 -5.12 -8.30
N ILE A 74 1.52 -5.41 -7.67
CA ILE A 74 0.61 -4.41 -7.12
C ILE A 74 0.78 -4.33 -5.61
N SER A 75 0.84 -3.11 -5.11
CA SER A 75 1.10 -2.79 -3.71
C SER A 75 0.22 -1.62 -3.24
N PRO A 76 0.11 -1.35 -1.94
CA PRO A 76 -0.68 -0.24 -1.42
C PRO A 76 -0.14 1.13 -1.87
N ILE A 77 -0.99 2.17 -1.88
CA ILE A 77 -0.50 3.55 -2.02
C ILE A 77 0.16 3.94 -0.67
N PRO A 78 1.37 4.51 -0.64
CA PRO A 78 2.11 4.77 0.62
C PRO A 78 1.36 5.60 1.68
N ILE A 79 0.49 6.53 1.27
CA ILE A 79 -0.37 7.29 2.20
C ILE A 79 -1.31 6.40 3.04
N MET A 80 -1.54 5.16 2.59
CA MET A 80 -2.37 4.18 3.25
C MET A 80 -1.63 3.34 4.31
N PHE A 81 -0.32 3.54 4.50
CA PHE A 81 0.43 2.86 5.57
C PHE A 81 -0.05 3.22 6.97
N SER A 82 -0.47 4.48 7.18
CA SER A 82 -1.07 4.97 8.42
C SER A 82 -0.32 4.63 9.71
N TYR A 83 1.02 4.62 9.68
CA TYR A 83 1.85 4.33 10.86
C TYR A 83 1.64 5.31 12.03
N TRP A 84 1.07 6.48 11.75
CA TRP A 84 0.72 7.51 12.75
C TRP A 84 -0.54 7.17 13.58
N ALA A 85 -1.38 6.24 13.11
CA ALA A 85 -2.64 5.89 13.76
C ALA A 85 -2.44 4.89 14.91
N ASP A 86 -3.50 4.69 15.71
CA ASP A 86 -3.53 3.58 16.67
C ASP A 86 -3.27 2.25 15.93
N ALA A 87 -2.41 1.42 16.49
CA ALA A 87 -1.93 0.21 15.80
C ALA A 87 -3.05 -0.77 15.48
N LYS A 88 -4.12 -0.83 16.30
CA LYS A 88 -5.29 -1.68 16.03
C LYS A 88 -6.10 -1.15 14.85
N ASP A 89 -6.21 0.15 14.70
CA ASP A 89 -6.94 0.78 13.61
C ASP A 89 -6.16 0.71 12.29
N ALA A 90 -4.83 0.90 12.35
CA ALA A 90 -3.93 0.67 11.23
C ALA A 90 -3.94 -0.79 10.77
N LEU A 91 -4.07 -1.75 11.69
CA LEU A 91 -4.27 -3.16 11.35
C LEU A 91 -5.55 -3.37 10.54
N VAL A 92 -6.68 -2.79 10.99
CA VAL A 92 -7.96 -2.89 10.28
C VAL A 92 -7.84 -2.32 8.86
N GLN A 93 -7.17 -1.17 8.70
CA GLN A 93 -6.94 -0.61 7.36
C GLN A 93 -6.02 -1.49 6.51
N SER A 94 -4.93 -2.01 7.10
CA SER A 94 -3.99 -2.91 6.42
C SER A 94 -4.70 -4.16 5.89
N GLN A 95 -5.53 -4.79 6.73
CA GLN A 95 -6.31 -5.97 6.37
C GLN A 95 -7.22 -5.71 5.17
N MET A 96 -7.95 -4.60 5.18
CA MET A 96 -8.82 -4.22 4.07
C MET A 96 -8.06 -4.04 2.75
N ILE A 97 -6.87 -3.44 2.80
CA ILE A 97 -6.06 -3.24 1.60
C ILE A 97 -5.49 -4.58 1.12
N ASN A 98 -4.98 -5.40 2.03
CA ASN A 98 -4.43 -6.71 1.74
C ASN A 98 -5.47 -7.65 1.14
N ASP A 99 -6.70 -7.63 1.66
CA ASP A 99 -7.83 -8.41 1.14
C ASP A 99 -8.15 -8.00 -0.30
N PHE A 100 -8.21 -6.70 -0.57
CA PHE A 100 -8.45 -6.19 -1.92
C PHE A 100 -7.32 -6.58 -2.90
N ILE A 101 -6.06 -6.44 -2.49
CA ILE A 101 -4.91 -6.85 -3.31
C ILE A 101 -4.97 -8.36 -3.61
N SER A 102 -5.24 -9.17 -2.58
CA SER A 102 -5.39 -10.63 -2.72
C SER A 102 -6.55 -11.00 -3.65
N GLU A 103 -7.70 -10.32 -3.56
CA GLU A 103 -8.83 -10.51 -4.46
C GLU A 103 -8.44 -10.24 -5.92
N VAL A 104 -7.75 -9.13 -6.18
CA VAL A 104 -7.30 -8.76 -7.52
C VAL A 104 -6.32 -9.79 -8.09
N CYS A 105 -5.35 -10.24 -7.28
CA CYS A 105 -4.41 -11.30 -7.65
C CYS A 105 -5.11 -12.62 -7.93
N THR A 106 -6.08 -13.00 -7.10
CA THR A 106 -6.85 -14.24 -7.26
C THR A 106 -7.70 -14.21 -8.54
N LYS A 107 -8.28 -13.05 -8.87
CA LYS A 107 -9.11 -12.87 -10.06
C LYS A 107 -8.30 -12.84 -11.36
N TYR A 108 -7.08 -12.32 -11.32
CA TYR A 108 -6.19 -12.23 -12.48
C TYR A 108 -4.76 -12.74 -12.19
N PRO A 109 -4.59 -14.03 -11.86
CA PRO A 109 -3.34 -14.58 -11.32
C PRO A 109 -2.17 -14.60 -12.32
N LYS A 110 -2.47 -14.46 -13.62
CA LYS A 110 -1.45 -14.34 -14.69
C LYS A 110 -1.04 -12.89 -14.96
N LYS A 111 -1.63 -11.92 -14.28
CA LYS A 111 -1.43 -10.48 -14.52
C LYS A 111 -0.93 -9.73 -13.30
N PHE A 112 -1.26 -10.19 -12.10
CA PHE A 112 -0.90 -9.50 -10.87
C PHE A 112 -0.24 -10.41 -9.85
N ILE A 113 0.79 -9.88 -9.21
CA ILE A 113 1.40 -10.40 -7.99
C ILE A 113 1.19 -9.34 -6.89
N GLY A 114 0.84 -9.76 -5.68
CA GLY A 114 0.45 -8.83 -4.62
C GLY A 114 1.52 -8.68 -3.53
N LEU A 115 1.75 -7.43 -3.11
CA LEU A 115 2.46 -7.08 -1.89
C LEU A 115 1.47 -6.44 -0.90
N GLY A 116 1.44 -6.91 0.34
CA GLY A 116 0.60 -6.34 1.39
C GLY A 116 1.22 -5.12 2.08
N THR A 117 0.52 -4.58 3.07
CA THR A 117 1.05 -3.66 4.10
C THR A 117 0.78 -4.22 5.49
N ILE A 118 1.58 -3.80 6.46
CA ILE A 118 1.47 -4.18 7.87
C ILE A 118 1.57 -2.93 8.76
N PRO A 119 0.94 -2.94 9.95
CA PRO A 119 1.02 -1.83 10.91
C PRO A 119 2.37 -1.81 11.63
N MET A 120 3.40 -1.30 10.95
CA MET A 120 4.80 -1.32 11.41
C MET A 120 5.05 -0.65 12.78
N GLN A 121 4.16 0.20 13.26
CA GLN A 121 4.26 0.81 14.59
C GLN A 121 4.03 -0.20 15.74
N SER A 122 3.51 -1.39 15.44
CA SER A 122 3.33 -2.49 16.40
C SER A 122 3.90 -3.80 15.85
N ILE A 123 4.89 -4.35 16.55
CA ILE A 123 5.54 -5.61 16.16
C ILE A 123 4.53 -6.77 16.24
N ASP A 124 3.78 -6.87 17.34
CA ASP A 124 2.79 -7.94 17.54
C ASP A 124 1.72 -8.00 16.46
N TYR A 125 1.23 -6.85 15.99
CA TYR A 125 0.24 -6.81 14.91
C TYR A 125 0.88 -7.02 13.54
N SER A 126 2.10 -6.52 13.34
CA SER A 126 2.88 -6.76 12.13
C SER A 126 3.12 -8.25 11.88
N LEU A 127 3.60 -8.97 12.89
CA LEU A 127 3.89 -10.41 12.79
C LEU A 127 2.63 -11.22 12.45
N LYS A 128 1.50 -10.93 13.12
CA LYS A 128 0.22 -11.59 12.84
C LYS A 128 -0.27 -11.32 11.42
N GLU A 129 -0.16 -10.09 10.94
CA GLU A 129 -0.60 -9.76 9.58
C GLU A 129 0.34 -10.31 8.51
N LEU A 130 1.65 -10.45 8.80
CA LEU A 130 2.60 -11.15 7.91
C LEU A 130 2.18 -12.62 7.72
N GLU A 131 1.90 -13.33 8.81
CA GLU A 131 1.40 -14.70 8.75
C GLU A 131 0.13 -14.80 7.92
N ARG A 132 -0.83 -13.88 8.12
CA ARG A 132 -2.07 -13.83 7.34
C ARG A 132 -1.83 -13.56 5.86
N CYS A 133 -0.96 -12.59 5.54
CA CYS A 133 -0.57 -12.27 4.17
C CYS A 133 -0.02 -13.49 3.43
N LYS A 134 0.82 -14.29 4.10
CA LYS A 134 1.40 -15.50 3.52
C LYS A 134 0.39 -16.65 3.43
N ASN A 135 -0.21 -17.01 4.55
CA ASN A 135 -0.91 -18.29 4.74
C ASN A 135 -2.36 -18.26 4.27
N GLU A 136 -3.02 -17.10 4.36
CA GLU A 136 -4.43 -16.96 4.00
C GLU A 136 -4.61 -16.21 2.67
N LEU A 137 -3.82 -15.16 2.44
CA LEU A 137 -3.98 -14.29 1.26
C LEU A 137 -3.06 -14.63 0.09
N ASN A 138 -2.08 -15.51 0.30
CA ASN A 138 -1.09 -15.92 -0.69
C ASN A 138 -0.34 -14.73 -1.36
N LEU A 139 -0.16 -13.64 -0.62
CA LEU A 139 0.67 -12.50 -1.03
C LEU A 139 2.14 -12.93 -1.07
N LYS A 140 2.93 -12.28 -1.93
CA LYS A 140 4.33 -12.66 -2.17
C LYS A 140 5.34 -11.81 -1.41
N GLY A 141 4.84 -10.86 -0.64
CA GLY A 141 5.65 -9.94 0.12
C GLY A 141 4.81 -8.82 0.71
N ILE A 142 5.52 -7.81 1.19
CA ILE A 142 4.94 -6.57 1.72
C ILE A 142 5.71 -5.36 1.19
N GLU A 143 5.01 -4.23 1.15
CA GLU A 143 5.60 -2.92 0.95
C GLU A 143 5.54 -2.13 2.27
N ILE A 144 6.67 -1.52 2.65
CA ILE A 144 6.78 -0.69 3.86
C ILE A 144 7.37 0.68 3.54
N GLY A 145 7.14 1.64 4.43
CA GLY A 145 7.80 2.94 4.37
C GLY A 145 9.30 2.87 4.68
N SER A 146 10.07 3.83 4.15
CA SER A 146 11.50 4.00 4.46
C SER A 146 11.78 4.39 5.91
N ASN A 147 10.77 4.87 6.64
CA ASN A 147 10.80 5.08 8.08
C ASN A 147 9.41 4.83 8.69
N ILE A 148 9.37 4.62 10.01
CA ILE A 148 8.16 4.42 10.80
C ILE A 148 8.14 5.53 11.87
N ASN A 149 7.39 6.61 11.62
CA ASN A 149 7.28 7.75 12.54
C ASN A 149 8.65 8.28 12.98
N ASP A 150 9.49 8.64 12.00
CA ASP A 150 10.87 9.10 12.17
C ASP A 150 11.87 8.07 12.71
N GLN A 151 11.46 6.82 12.91
CA GLN A 151 12.34 5.72 13.29
C GLN A 151 12.87 5.01 12.05
N ASN A 152 14.18 4.78 12.00
CA ASN A 152 14.83 4.11 10.89
C ASN A 152 14.60 2.60 10.94
N LEU A 153 14.73 1.94 9.80
CA LEU A 153 14.55 0.49 9.70
C LEU A 153 15.64 -0.32 10.41
N ASN A 154 16.74 0.30 10.84
CA ASN A 154 17.82 -0.36 11.58
C ASN A 154 17.61 -0.40 13.11
N GLU A 155 16.47 0.08 13.62
CA GLU A 155 16.14 -0.03 15.04
C GLU A 155 15.89 -1.51 15.40
N ASP A 156 16.46 -1.97 16.52
CA ASP A 156 16.44 -3.39 16.92
C ASP A 156 15.04 -4.00 16.94
N LYS A 157 14.03 -3.21 17.31
CA LYS A 157 12.64 -3.66 17.39
C LYS A 157 12.07 -4.14 16.05
N PHE A 158 12.63 -3.72 14.91
CA PHE A 158 12.15 -4.13 13.58
C PHE A 158 12.80 -5.42 13.10
N HIS A 159 13.85 -5.92 13.76
CA HIS A 159 14.53 -7.16 13.37
C HIS A 159 13.57 -8.36 13.35
N ASP A 160 12.69 -8.48 14.35
CA ASP A 160 11.68 -9.56 14.42
C ASP A 160 10.78 -9.59 13.17
N ILE A 161 10.45 -8.43 12.60
CA ILE A 161 9.64 -8.34 11.37
C ILE A 161 10.43 -8.86 10.16
N PHE A 162 11.72 -8.54 10.07
CA PHE A 162 12.57 -8.99 8.97
C PHE A 162 12.86 -10.50 9.05
N GLU A 163 13.10 -11.02 10.25
CA GLU A 163 13.25 -12.45 10.51
C GLU A 163 11.97 -13.20 10.09
N ALA A 164 10.79 -12.70 10.49
CA ALA A 164 9.52 -13.28 10.07
C ALA A 164 9.31 -13.22 8.54
N CYS A 165 9.76 -12.16 7.86
CA CYS A 165 9.70 -12.08 6.40
C CYS A 165 10.59 -13.15 5.74
N GLU A 166 11.80 -13.39 6.29
CA GLU A 166 12.69 -14.45 5.84
C GLU A 166 12.06 -15.84 6.04
N GLU A 167 11.58 -16.13 7.26
CA GLU A 167 10.95 -17.41 7.61
C GLU A 167 9.73 -17.71 6.73
N LEU A 168 8.87 -16.71 6.50
CA LEU A 168 7.69 -16.82 5.65
C LEU A 168 8.01 -16.76 4.14
N SER A 169 9.27 -16.53 3.77
CA SER A 169 9.69 -16.29 2.38
C SER A 169 8.84 -15.23 1.70
N LEU A 170 8.71 -14.07 2.35
CA LEU A 170 8.01 -12.88 1.87
C LEU A 170 9.05 -11.84 1.43
N SER A 171 8.91 -11.33 0.21
CA SER A 171 9.75 -10.23 -0.27
C SER A 171 9.40 -8.92 0.45
N LEU A 172 10.42 -8.11 0.72
CA LEU A 172 10.24 -6.77 1.29
C LEU A 172 10.52 -5.71 0.21
N PHE A 173 9.55 -4.84 -0.06
CA PHE A 173 9.72 -3.66 -0.91
C PHE A 173 9.68 -2.40 -0.05
N ILE A 174 10.73 -1.57 -0.11
CA ILE A 174 10.84 -0.36 0.72
C ILE A 174 10.52 0.85 -0.16
N HIS A 175 9.48 1.59 0.21
CA HIS A 175 9.02 2.77 -0.50
C HIS A 175 9.39 4.04 0.27
N PRO A 176 9.91 5.10 -0.39
CA PRO A 176 10.11 6.40 0.24
C PRO A 176 8.82 6.92 0.88
N TRP A 177 8.87 7.20 2.18
CA TRP A 177 7.74 7.70 2.95
C TRP A 177 8.23 8.74 3.97
N GLN A 178 7.44 9.79 4.20
CA GLN A 178 7.72 10.85 5.19
C GLN A 178 9.19 11.33 5.23
N MET A 179 9.75 11.68 4.07
CA MET A 179 11.16 12.03 4.00
C MET A 179 11.49 13.42 4.56
N MET A 180 12.71 13.55 5.10
CA MET A 180 13.26 14.84 5.49
C MET A 180 13.30 15.80 4.30
N GLY A 181 12.86 17.04 4.52
CA GLY A 181 12.86 18.05 3.46
C GLY A 181 11.77 17.88 2.40
N MET A 182 10.74 17.06 2.64
CA MET A 182 9.57 16.91 1.76
C MET A 182 9.00 18.26 1.28
N SER A 183 8.97 19.26 2.16
CA SER A 183 8.51 20.63 1.82
C SER A 183 9.36 21.30 0.74
N LYS A 184 10.65 20.97 0.65
CA LYS A 184 11.62 21.53 -0.30
C LYS A 184 11.76 20.70 -1.58
N MET A 185 11.23 19.47 -1.60
CA MET A 185 11.39 18.53 -2.72
C MET A 185 10.12 18.33 -3.55
N LYS A 186 9.05 19.12 -3.36
CA LYS A 186 7.76 18.91 -4.05
C LYS A 186 7.83 18.88 -5.59
N LYS A 187 8.85 19.51 -6.19
CA LYS A 187 9.02 19.54 -7.66
C LYS A 187 9.23 18.11 -8.18
N TYR A 188 8.57 17.75 -9.28
CA TYR A 188 8.66 16.42 -9.93
C TYR A 188 8.25 15.22 -9.06
N TRP A 189 7.46 15.43 -8.00
CA TRP A 189 7.04 14.34 -7.11
C TRP A 189 8.22 13.60 -6.46
N LEU A 190 9.38 14.25 -6.36
CA LEU A 190 10.58 13.67 -5.74
C LEU A 190 10.35 13.12 -4.33
N PRO A 191 9.41 13.62 -3.50
CA PRO A 191 9.23 13.06 -2.16
C PRO A 191 8.69 11.64 -2.13
N TRP A 192 8.31 11.10 -3.28
CA TRP A 192 7.82 9.74 -3.43
C TRP A 192 8.76 8.89 -4.28
N LEU A 193 9.80 9.50 -4.86
CA LEU A 193 10.72 8.87 -5.81
C LEU A 193 12.15 8.75 -5.29
N VAL A 194 12.57 9.64 -4.38
CA VAL A 194 13.94 9.74 -3.89
C VAL A 194 13.94 9.57 -2.37
N GLY A 195 14.05 8.34 -1.89
CA GLY A 195 14.17 8.00 -0.46
C GLY A 195 15.62 7.94 0.02
#